data_AF-A0A0S8AV68-F1
#
_entry.id   AF-A0A0S8AV68-F1
#
_cell.length_a   1.000
_cell.length_b   1.000
_cell.length_c   1.000
_cell.angle_alpha   90.00
_cell.angle_beta   90.00
_cell.angle_gamma   90.00
#
_symmetry.space_group_name_H-M   'P 1'
#
loop_
_entity.id
_entity.type
_entity.pdbx_description
1 polymer ?
#
loop_
_entity_poly.entity_id
_entity_poly.type
_entity_poly.pdbx_seq_one_letter_code
_entity_poly.pdbx_strand_id
1 'polypeptide(L)'
;MFTIRSFILIAFALILSLAGQGYSATNLYYDPTLFSTATSGYSMLMEDFEGIAVTGDQNSTGVDSMVFSDFSVSSGLMSLKVLDDPFIPGRIPQNTGNHAISGSNFLSADTNQTDVADYMLLSFYQPMYVFGLYLIDIENGGTVTINSQDFSVSSTANGGDTFFGVVSDTPFTSVYLDMGNTDSNWSIDTVQYAAAPVVPEPVSSLLFVIGGSVLAGRRFMRKRK
;
A
#
# COMPACT_ATOMS: atom_id res chain seq x y z
N MET A 1 23.83 44.89 12.74
CA MET A 1 24.97 44.08 13.25
C MET A 1 24.42 42.68 13.55
N PHE A 2 24.64 41.71 12.67
CA PHE A 2 24.23 40.32 12.94
C PHE A 2 25.14 39.76 14.02
N THR A 3 24.56 39.30 15.13
CA THR A 3 25.35 38.73 16.22
C THR A 3 25.75 37.29 15.89
N ILE A 4 26.89 36.83 16.41
CA ILE A 4 27.40 35.44 16.24
C ILE A 4 26.30 34.38 16.53
N ARG A 5 25.36 34.69 17.43
CA ARG A 5 24.20 33.84 17.77
C ARG A 5 23.25 33.60 16.59
N SER A 6 22.99 34.63 15.78
CA SER A 6 22.13 34.51 14.60
C SER A 6 22.78 33.62 13.53
N PHE A 7 24.11 33.65 13.41
CA PHE A 7 24.84 32.84 12.45
C PHE A 7 24.83 31.35 12.83
N ILE A 8 24.98 31.03 14.12
CA ILE A 8 24.92 29.65 14.63
C ILE A 8 23.51 29.05 14.42
N LEU A 9 22.46 29.83 14.65
CA LEU A 9 21.07 29.39 14.43
C LEU A 9 20.78 29.07 12.96
N ILE A 10 21.25 29.93 12.05
CA ILE A 10 21.08 29.71 10.60
C ILE A 10 21.89 28.48 10.16
N ALA A 11 23.14 28.35 10.60
CA ALA A 11 23.98 27.20 10.28
C ALA A 11 23.38 25.88 10.81
N PHE A 12 22.83 25.88 12.01
CA PHE A 12 22.18 24.71 12.59
C PHE A 12 20.90 24.32 11.84
N ALA A 13 20.07 25.30 11.46
CA ALA A 13 18.89 25.07 10.63
C ALA A 13 19.27 24.51 9.23
N LEU A 14 20.38 24.99 8.65
CA LEU A 14 20.88 24.51 7.36
C LEU A 14 21.45 23.09 7.44
N ILE A 15 22.15 22.74 8.53
CA ILE A 15 22.67 21.39 8.75
C ILE A 15 21.52 20.39 8.97
N LEU A 16 20.47 20.79 9.69
CA LEU A 16 19.27 19.97 9.86
C LEU A 16 18.51 19.76 8.55
N SER A 17 18.45 20.75 7.66
CA SER A 17 17.80 20.59 6.35
C SER A 17 18.62 19.72 5.38
N LEU A 18 19.96 19.78 5.46
CA LEU A 18 20.85 18.93 4.65
C LEU A 18 20.92 17.49 5.16
N ALA A 19 20.83 17.27 6.48
CA ALA A 19 20.77 15.94 7.07
C ALA A 19 19.47 15.18 6.76
N GLY A 20 18.44 15.88 6.27
CA GLY A 20 17.18 15.30 5.81
C GLY A 20 17.23 14.64 4.43
N GLN A 21 18.34 14.76 3.68
CA GLN A 21 18.54 14.02 2.41
C GLN A 21 18.98 12.57 2.66
N GLY A 22 18.27 11.88 3.57
CA GLY A 22 18.42 10.43 3.72
C GLY A 22 18.00 9.73 2.44
N TYR A 23 18.70 8.65 2.09
CA TYR A 23 18.23 7.71 1.08
C TYR A 23 16.78 7.35 1.38
N SER A 24 15.89 7.44 0.38
CA SER A 24 14.52 6.95 0.52
C SER A 24 14.58 5.46 0.82
N ALA A 25 14.28 5.06 2.05
CA ALA A 25 14.22 3.65 2.38
C ALA A 25 12.88 3.11 1.86
N THR A 26 12.95 2.02 1.10
CA THR A 26 11.80 1.20 0.76
C THR A 26 12.02 -0.15 1.40
N ASN A 27 11.22 -0.49 2.41
CA ASN A 27 11.30 -1.75 3.13
C ASN A 27 10.25 -2.71 2.58
N LEU A 28 10.67 -3.93 2.25
CA LEU A 28 9.80 -5.00 1.74
C LEU A 28 9.48 -6.01 2.83
N TYR A 29 8.26 -6.54 2.77
CA TYR A 29 7.74 -7.52 3.70
C TYR A 29 7.04 -8.63 2.92
N TYR A 30 7.44 -9.87 3.16
CA TYR A 30 6.79 -11.07 2.61
C TYR A 30 6.06 -11.87 3.71
N ASP A 31 6.10 -11.38 4.95
CA ASP A 31 5.38 -11.94 6.09
C ASP A 31 4.37 -10.89 6.59
N PRO A 32 3.06 -11.21 6.59
CA PRO A 32 2.01 -10.26 6.98
C PRO A 32 2.12 -9.83 8.46
N THR A 33 2.69 -10.66 9.34
CA THR A 33 2.90 -10.34 10.76
C THR A 33 4.00 -9.29 10.94
N LEU A 34 5.10 -9.42 10.19
CA LEU A 34 6.18 -8.43 10.19
C LEU A 34 5.71 -7.10 9.57
N PHE A 35 4.92 -7.17 8.49
CA PHE A 35 4.30 -6.00 7.88
C PHE A 35 3.39 -5.27 8.88
N SER A 36 2.45 -5.97 9.51
CA SER A 36 1.55 -5.43 10.54
C SER A 36 2.31 -4.76 11.71
N THR A 37 3.41 -5.38 12.14
CA THR A 37 4.27 -4.79 13.19
C THR A 37 4.90 -3.47 12.72
N ALA A 38 5.44 -3.44 11.50
CA ALA A 38 6.07 -2.26 10.91
C ALA A 38 5.08 -1.12 10.62
N THR A 39 3.80 -1.44 10.39
CA THR A 39 2.75 -0.48 10.04
C THR A 39 1.88 -0.07 11.23
N SER A 40 2.21 -0.52 12.45
CA SER A 40 1.46 -0.22 13.68
C SER A 40 1.30 1.27 14.02
N GLY A 41 2.12 2.16 13.43
CA GLY A 41 2.02 3.62 13.56
C GLY A 41 1.13 4.30 12.51
N TYR A 42 0.58 3.55 11.56
CA TYR A 42 -0.24 4.04 10.46
C TYR A 42 -1.73 3.80 10.72
N SER A 43 -2.58 4.67 10.17
CA SER A 43 -4.03 4.44 10.11
C SER A 43 -4.34 3.59 8.88
N MET A 44 -4.16 2.28 9.00
CA MET A 44 -4.37 1.33 7.92
C MET A 44 -5.84 1.30 7.46
N LEU A 45 -6.02 1.38 6.15
CA LEU A 45 -7.26 1.04 5.45
C LEU A 45 -7.10 -0.33 4.79
N MET A 46 -8.23 -0.99 4.55
CA MET A 46 -8.28 -2.32 3.96
C MET A 46 -9.46 -2.40 2.99
N GLU A 47 -9.22 -2.96 1.81
CA GLU A 47 -10.24 -3.43 0.89
C GLU A 47 -10.18 -4.96 0.85
N ASP A 48 -11.25 -5.62 1.27
CA ASP A 48 -11.43 -7.07 1.32
C ASP A 48 -12.46 -7.57 0.30
N PHE A 49 -13.01 -6.69 -0.55
CA PHE A 49 -13.96 -6.99 -1.62
C PHE A 49 -15.32 -7.58 -1.18
N GLU A 50 -15.54 -7.79 0.12
CA GLU A 50 -16.78 -8.35 0.68
C GLU A 50 -17.99 -7.43 0.49
N GLY A 51 -17.75 -6.12 0.42
CA GLY A 51 -18.78 -5.13 0.15
C GLY A 51 -19.15 -4.98 -1.33
N ILE A 52 -18.46 -5.68 -2.23
CA ILE A 52 -18.57 -5.51 -3.67
C ILE A 52 -19.41 -6.65 -4.25
N ALA A 53 -20.35 -6.30 -5.13
CA ALA A 53 -21.16 -7.31 -5.80
C ALA A 53 -20.27 -8.17 -6.70
N VAL A 54 -20.42 -9.50 -6.60
CA VAL A 54 -19.80 -10.47 -7.50
C VAL A 54 -20.13 -10.11 -8.94
N THR A 55 -19.10 -9.86 -9.75
CA THR A 55 -19.27 -9.35 -11.12
C THR A 55 -19.33 -10.46 -12.16
N GLY A 56 -19.00 -11.70 -11.79
CA GLY A 56 -19.06 -12.84 -12.69
C GLY A 56 -18.49 -14.12 -12.06
N ASP A 57 -18.24 -15.10 -12.92
CA ASP A 57 -17.49 -16.31 -12.60
C ASP A 57 -16.21 -16.41 -13.45
N GLN A 58 -15.42 -17.45 -13.21
CA GLN A 58 -14.22 -17.80 -13.97
C GLN A 58 -14.42 -17.93 -15.51
N ASN A 59 -15.65 -18.14 -15.98
CA ASN A 59 -15.96 -18.24 -17.42
C ASN A 59 -16.57 -16.96 -18.00
N SER A 60 -16.95 -16.02 -17.15
CA SER A 60 -17.54 -14.75 -17.57
C SER A 60 -16.53 -13.84 -18.30
N THR A 61 -17.00 -12.77 -18.91
CA THR A 61 -16.09 -11.71 -19.42
C THR A 61 -15.82 -10.73 -18.28
N GLY A 62 -14.57 -10.27 -18.13
CA GLY A 62 -14.22 -9.25 -17.16
C GLY A 62 -14.54 -7.84 -17.64
N VAL A 63 -14.08 -6.86 -16.87
CA VAL A 63 -14.04 -5.45 -17.25
C VAL A 63 -12.59 -4.98 -17.33
N ASP A 64 -12.34 -3.86 -17.99
CA ASP A 64 -11.01 -3.24 -18.07
C ASP A 64 -10.66 -2.36 -16.87
N SER A 65 -11.68 -2.00 -16.07
CA SER A 65 -11.53 -1.11 -14.93
C SER A 65 -12.62 -1.31 -13.87
N MET A 66 -12.23 -1.13 -12.61
CA MET A 66 -13.12 -1.13 -11.44
C MET A 66 -12.78 0.05 -10.53
N VAL A 67 -13.79 0.61 -9.87
CA VAL A 67 -13.64 1.76 -8.96
C VAL A 67 -14.07 1.33 -7.57
N PHE A 68 -13.19 1.55 -6.61
CA PHE A 68 -13.39 1.32 -5.18
C PHE A 68 -13.44 2.67 -4.44
N SER A 69 -13.60 2.63 -3.12
CA SER A 69 -13.67 3.81 -2.25
C SER A 69 -12.48 4.75 -2.43
N ASP A 70 -11.27 4.20 -2.32
CA ASP A 70 -10.03 4.98 -2.17
C ASP A 70 -9.07 4.84 -3.37
N PHE A 71 -9.38 3.92 -4.28
CA PHE A 71 -8.57 3.65 -5.46
C PHE A 71 -9.42 3.08 -6.60
N SER A 72 -8.81 3.01 -7.78
CA SER A 72 -9.35 2.28 -8.93
C SER A 72 -8.35 1.23 -9.39
N VAL A 73 -8.83 0.17 -10.02
CA VAL A 73 -8.00 -0.87 -10.63
C VAL A 73 -8.28 -0.86 -12.12
N SER A 74 -7.25 -0.98 -12.93
CA SER A 74 -7.37 -1.16 -14.38
C SER A 74 -6.45 -2.27 -14.85
N SER A 75 -6.76 -2.84 -16.00
CA SER A 75 -5.98 -3.91 -16.62
C SER A 75 -5.76 -3.62 -18.11
N GLY A 76 -4.84 -4.35 -18.74
CA GLY A 76 -4.57 -4.24 -20.17
C GLY A 76 -5.66 -4.90 -21.02
N LEU A 77 -6.35 -5.90 -20.49
CA LEU A 77 -7.48 -6.61 -21.12
C LEU A 77 -8.73 -6.50 -20.26
N MET A 78 -9.88 -6.97 -20.77
CA MET A 78 -11.12 -7.07 -19.99
C MET A 78 -11.11 -8.30 -19.08
N SER A 79 -10.22 -8.33 -18.08
CA SER A 79 -9.95 -9.49 -17.21
C SER A 79 -10.42 -9.29 -15.76
N LEU A 80 -10.68 -8.05 -15.33
CA LEU A 80 -10.99 -7.78 -13.92
C LEU A 80 -12.37 -8.31 -13.56
N LYS A 81 -12.44 -9.04 -12.45
CA LYS A 81 -13.69 -9.57 -11.87
C LYS A 81 -13.59 -9.63 -10.35
N VAL A 82 -14.64 -9.24 -9.65
CA VAL A 82 -14.85 -9.69 -8.27
C VAL A 82 -15.54 -11.03 -8.34
N LEU A 83 -14.86 -12.07 -7.86
CA LEU A 83 -15.35 -13.44 -7.83
C LEU A 83 -15.75 -13.79 -6.40
N ASP A 84 -16.77 -14.64 -6.29
CA ASP A 84 -17.06 -15.38 -5.07
C ASP A 84 -16.19 -16.64 -5.08
N ASP A 85 -15.46 -16.87 -3.99
CA ASP A 85 -15.00 -18.18 -3.57
C ASP A 85 -16.17 -18.81 -2.82
N PRO A 86 -17.00 -19.66 -3.47
CA PRO A 86 -17.88 -20.54 -2.73
C PRO A 86 -16.97 -21.52 -1.99
N PHE A 87 -16.44 -21.11 -0.84
CA PHE A 87 -15.69 -21.94 0.06
C PHE A 87 -16.63 -23.08 0.43
N ILE A 88 -16.46 -24.22 -0.23
CA ILE A 88 -17.14 -25.47 0.09
C ILE A 88 -16.13 -26.26 0.92
N PRO A 89 -16.33 -26.36 2.26
CA PRO A 89 -15.42 -27.12 3.12
C PRO A 89 -15.20 -28.53 2.56
N GLY A 90 -13.95 -28.89 2.27
CA GLY A 90 -13.57 -30.21 1.76
C GLY A 90 -13.56 -30.36 0.24
N ARG A 91 -13.91 -29.32 -0.52
CA ARG A 91 -13.62 -29.26 -1.95
C ARG A 91 -12.27 -28.58 -2.11
N ILE A 92 -11.23 -29.34 -2.49
CA ILE A 92 -10.07 -28.72 -3.15
C ILE A 92 -10.66 -28.02 -4.38
N PRO A 93 -10.48 -26.71 -4.58
CA PRO A 93 -10.92 -26.05 -5.80
C PRO A 93 -10.30 -26.81 -6.97
N GLN A 94 -11.10 -27.66 -7.62
CA GLN A 94 -10.60 -28.48 -8.71
C GLN A 94 -10.40 -27.52 -9.88
N ASN A 95 -9.14 -27.15 -10.13
CA ASN A 95 -8.61 -26.47 -11.31
C ASN A 95 -8.79 -24.95 -11.42
N THR A 96 -8.98 -24.20 -10.34
CA THR A 96 -9.06 -22.72 -10.46
C THR A 96 -7.98 -21.92 -9.76
N GLY A 97 -7.20 -22.55 -8.87
CA GLY A 97 -6.05 -21.95 -8.17
C GLY A 97 -6.33 -20.71 -7.29
N ASN A 98 -7.50 -20.09 -7.43
CA ASN A 98 -7.90 -18.89 -6.71
C ASN A 98 -8.85 -19.22 -5.57
N HIS A 99 -8.68 -18.52 -4.46
CA HIS A 99 -9.50 -18.57 -3.25
C HIS A 99 -9.50 -17.21 -2.55
N ALA A 100 -10.43 -16.99 -1.64
CA ALA A 100 -10.37 -15.84 -0.74
C ALA A 100 -9.45 -16.14 0.46
N ILE A 101 -8.58 -15.21 0.82
CA ILE A 101 -7.76 -15.27 2.04
C ILE A 101 -8.59 -14.89 3.26
N SER A 102 -9.50 -13.94 3.08
CA SER A 102 -10.51 -13.56 4.06
C SER A 102 -11.88 -13.53 3.41
N GLY A 103 -12.92 -13.89 4.17
CA GLY A 103 -14.30 -13.81 3.68
C GLY A 103 -14.59 -14.79 2.55
N SER A 104 -15.24 -14.29 1.49
CA SER A 104 -15.73 -15.04 0.35
C SER A 104 -15.38 -14.38 -0.99
N ASN A 105 -15.06 -13.10 -1.05
CA ASN A 105 -14.82 -12.40 -2.30
C ASN A 105 -13.36 -12.05 -2.49
N PHE A 106 -12.92 -12.00 -3.75
CA PHE A 106 -11.58 -11.56 -4.11
C PHE A 106 -11.58 -10.92 -5.50
N LEU A 107 -10.55 -10.11 -5.81
CA LEU A 107 -10.40 -9.49 -7.12
C LEU A 107 -9.47 -10.33 -8.00
N SER A 108 -9.98 -10.82 -9.12
CA SER A 108 -9.22 -11.66 -10.06
C SER A 108 -8.88 -10.89 -11.34
N ALA A 109 -7.68 -11.12 -11.87
CA ALA A 109 -7.30 -10.81 -13.25
C ALA A 109 -7.38 -12.11 -14.03
N ASP A 110 -8.60 -12.49 -14.38
CA ASP A 110 -8.90 -13.76 -15.03
C ASP A 110 -8.74 -13.62 -16.54
N THR A 111 -7.74 -14.31 -17.09
CA THR A 111 -7.37 -14.26 -18.51
C THR A 111 -7.83 -15.48 -19.29
N ASN A 112 -8.76 -16.30 -18.75
CA ASN A 112 -9.36 -17.51 -19.36
C ASN A 112 -9.93 -17.34 -20.79
N GLN A 113 -9.83 -16.15 -21.37
CA GLN A 113 -10.22 -15.85 -22.73
C GLN A 113 -9.08 -15.94 -23.77
N THR A 114 -7.78 -15.88 -23.44
CA THR A 114 -6.77 -15.67 -24.51
C THR A 114 -5.32 -16.19 -24.37
N ASP A 115 -4.89 -16.92 -23.33
CA ASP A 115 -3.45 -17.21 -23.10
C ASP A 115 -2.58 -15.93 -23.17
N VAL A 116 -3.10 -14.78 -22.75
CA VAL A 116 -2.38 -13.50 -22.76
C VAL A 116 -2.18 -13.05 -21.33
N ALA A 117 -0.93 -12.72 -21.00
CA ALA A 117 -0.60 -12.09 -19.72
C ALA A 117 -1.35 -10.77 -19.57
N ASP A 118 -1.98 -10.54 -18.42
CA ASP A 118 -2.57 -9.26 -18.07
C ASP A 118 -1.94 -8.69 -16.80
N TYR A 119 -2.00 -7.37 -16.68
CA TYR A 119 -1.53 -6.64 -15.52
C TYR A 119 -2.71 -6.05 -14.73
N MET A 120 -2.48 -5.72 -13.47
CA MET A 120 -3.35 -4.81 -12.72
C MET A 120 -2.59 -3.53 -12.36
N LEU A 121 -3.20 -2.38 -12.61
CA LEU A 121 -2.74 -1.07 -12.15
C LEU A 121 -3.72 -0.53 -11.12
N LEU A 122 -3.31 -0.55 -9.85
CA LEU A 122 -4.02 0.08 -8.75
C LEU A 122 -3.63 1.56 -8.70
N SER A 123 -4.61 2.46 -8.79
CA SER A 123 -4.43 3.92 -8.78
C SER A 123 -5.18 4.55 -7.60
N PHE A 124 -4.43 5.01 -6.60
CA PHE A 124 -4.95 5.62 -5.38
C PHE A 124 -5.28 7.10 -5.57
N TYR A 125 -6.36 7.58 -4.95
CA TYR A 125 -6.79 8.98 -5.05
C TYR A 125 -5.98 9.95 -4.20
N GLN A 126 -5.12 9.44 -3.33
CA GLN A 126 -4.18 10.21 -2.52
C GLN A 126 -2.84 9.48 -2.40
N PRO A 127 -1.75 10.18 -2.06
CA PRO A 127 -0.43 9.56 -1.95
C PRO A 127 -0.34 8.59 -0.76
N MET A 128 0.07 7.35 -1.05
CA MET A 128 0.28 6.26 -0.11
C MET A 128 1.76 6.13 0.26
N TYR A 129 2.00 5.60 1.46
CA TYR A 129 3.34 5.27 1.98
C TYR A 129 3.45 3.79 2.33
N VAL A 130 2.31 3.15 2.59
CA VAL A 130 2.21 1.75 2.95
C VAL A 130 1.26 1.07 1.96
N PHE A 131 1.66 -0.10 1.49
CA PHE A 131 0.82 -0.95 0.66
C PHE A 131 1.14 -2.42 0.92
N GLY A 132 0.14 -3.28 0.95
CA GLY A 132 0.31 -4.72 1.01
C GLY A 132 -0.93 -5.45 0.52
N LEU A 133 -0.76 -6.70 0.09
CA LEU A 133 -1.85 -7.56 -0.33
C LEU A 133 -1.41 -9.03 -0.28
N TYR A 134 -2.39 -9.91 -0.41
CA TYR A 134 -2.16 -11.29 -0.81
C TYR A 134 -2.29 -11.43 -2.32
N LEU A 135 -1.30 -12.09 -2.92
CA LEU A 135 -1.28 -12.54 -4.30
C LEU A 135 -1.59 -14.03 -4.32
N ILE A 136 -2.44 -14.45 -5.24
CA ILE A 136 -3.02 -15.80 -5.28
C ILE A 136 -2.81 -16.38 -6.68
N ASP A 137 -2.42 -17.64 -6.72
CA ASP A 137 -2.17 -18.41 -7.95
C ASP A 137 -1.06 -17.84 -8.86
N ILE A 138 0.06 -17.45 -8.25
CA ILE A 138 1.21 -16.88 -8.98
C ILE A 138 2.15 -18.00 -9.43
N GLU A 139 1.87 -18.69 -10.54
CA GLU A 139 2.63 -19.90 -10.91
C GLU A 139 4.06 -19.64 -11.42
N ASN A 140 4.32 -18.49 -12.05
CA ASN A 140 5.61 -18.17 -12.67
C ASN A 140 6.39 -17.04 -11.98
N GLY A 141 5.90 -16.58 -10.82
CA GLY A 141 6.38 -15.37 -10.19
C GLY A 141 5.93 -14.13 -10.96
N GLY A 142 6.35 -12.96 -10.48
CA GLY A 142 5.89 -11.70 -11.05
C GLY A 142 6.72 -10.51 -10.61
N THR A 143 6.27 -9.34 -11.01
CA THR A 143 6.86 -8.06 -10.66
C THR A 143 5.78 -7.13 -10.12
N VAL A 144 6.07 -6.52 -8.97
CA VAL A 144 5.33 -5.37 -8.46
C VAL A 144 6.16 -4.12 -8.71
N THR A 145 5.61 -3.13 -9.38
CA THR A 145 6.29 -1.87 -9.69
C THR A 145 5.67 -0.72 -8.89
N ILE A 146 6.49 -0.02 -8.11
CA ILE A 146 6.09 1.16 -7.32
C ILE A 146 7.19 2.22 -7.48
N ASN A 147 6.81 3.46 -7.80
CA ASN A 147 7.77 4.55 -8.03
C ASN A 147 8.87 4.21 -9.06
N SER A 148 8.53 3.49 -10.14
CA SER A 148 9.48 2.99 -11.15
C SER A 148 10.56 2.04 -10.61
N GLN A 149 10.33 1.46 -9.43
CA GLN A 149 11.16 0.40 -8.88
C GLN A 149 10.41 -0.93 -8.96
N ASP A 150 11.10 -1.94 -9.50
CA ASP A 150 10.57 -3.28 -9.69
C ASP A 150 10.94 -4.17 -8.49
N PHE A 151 9.96 -4.90 -7.99
CA PHE A 151 10.10 -5.86 -6.90
C PHE A 151 9.65 -7.23 -7.37
N SER A 152 10.55 -8.21 -7.32
CA SER A 152 10.21 -9.58 -7.67
C SER A 152 9.29 -10.21 -6.62
N VAL A 153 8.30 -10.94 -7.13
CA VAL A 153 7.42 -11.83 -6.36
C VAL A 153 7.74 -13.25 -6.76
N SER A 154 7.95 -14.11 -5.76
CA SER A 154 8.21 -15.53 -5.98
C SER A 154 6.95 -16.24 -6.47
N SER A 155 7.13 -17.30 -7.25
CA SER A 155 6.02 -18.18 -7.60
C SER A 155 5.46 -18.91 -6.38
N THR A 156 4.18 -19.21 -6.41
CA THR A 156 3.47 -20.11 -5.49
C THR A 156 3.21 -21.45 -6.18
N ALA A 157 2.79 -22.46 -5.40
CA ALA A 157 2.16 -23.63 -6.01
C ALA A 157 0.81 -23.20 -6.65
N ASN A 158 0.30 -23.99 -7.59
CA ASN A 158 -1.08 -23.83 -8.09
C ASN A 158 -2.04 -23.86 -6.90
N GLY A 159 -2.92 -22.86 -6.77
CA GLY A 159 -3.76 -22.74 -5.57
C GLY A 159 -3.11 -22.04 -4.39
N GLY A 160 -1.84 -21.65 -4.49
CA GLY A 160 -1.07 -21.09 -3.40
C GLY A 160 -1.19 -19.57 -3.32
N ASP A 161 -0.96 -19.04 -2.14
CA ASP A 161 -0.91 -17.61 -1.87
C ASP A 161 0.45 -17.15 -1.36
N THR A 162 0.75 -15.87 -1.57
CA THR A 162 1.92 -15.20 -1.01
C THR A 162 1.58 -13.76 -0.63
N PHE A 163 2.18 -13.28 0.46
CA PHE A 163 2.01 -11.90 0.88
C PHE A 163 3.11 -11.02 0.27
N PHE A 164 2.73 -9.84 -0.21
CA PHE A 164 3.64 -8.77 -0.60
C PHE A 164 3.25 -7.49 0.14
N GLY A 165 4.23 -6.85 0.79
CA GLY A 165 4.04 -5.57 1.47
C GLY A 165 5.25 -4.66 1.30
N VAL A 166 5.00 -3.36 1.29
CA VAL A 166 5.99 -2.30 1.16
C VAL A 166 5.66 -1.14 2.08
N VAL A 167 6.70 -0.62 2.72
CA VAL A 167 6.68 0.66 3.44
C VAL A 167 7.75 1.54 2.81
N SER A 168 7.34 2.66 2.22
CA SER A 168 8.23 3.58 1.51
C SER A 168 8.25 4.94 2.19
N ASP A 169 9.43 5.56 2.26
CA ASP A 169 9.58 6.96 2.68
C ASP A 169 9.14 7.96 1.59
N THR A 170 9.04 7.50 0.34
CA THR A 170 8.57 8.31 -0.80
C THR A 170 7.12 7.97 -1.12
N PRO A 171 6.21 8.94 -1.18
CA PRO A 171 4.83 8.67 -1.49
C PRO A 171 4.67 8.09 -2.91
N PHE A 172 3.69 7.21 -3.10
CA PHE A 172 3.28 6.68 -4.39
C PHE A 172 1.77 6.82 -4.57
N THR A 173 1.30 6.85 -5.82
CA THR A 173 -0.13 6.88 -6.14
C THR A 173 -0.56 5.69 -6.99
N SER A 174 0.39 4.85 -7.39
CA SER A 174 0.15 3.73 -8.26
C SER A 174 0.95 2.51 -7.84
N VAL A 175 0.33 1.34 -7.94
CA VAL A 175 1.01 0.04 -7.87
C VAL A 175 0.65 -0.75 -9.12
N TYR A 176 1.66 -1.15 -9.86
CA TYR A 176 1.50 -1.96 -11.08
C TYR A 176 1.94 -3.39 -10.78
N LEU A 177 1.06 -4.35 -11.08
CA LEU A 177 1.22 -5.78 -10.82
C LEU A 177 1.27 -6.51 -12.17
N ASP A 178 2.37 -7.19 -12.46
CA ASP A 178 2.56 -8.01 -13.65
C ASP A 178 3.06 -9.38 -13.24
N MET A 179 2.16 -10.37 -13.26
CA MET A 179 2.42 -11.72 -12.74
C MET A 179 2.88 -12.71 -13.83
N GLY A 180 3.40 -12.18 -14.94
CA GLY A 180 3.99 -13.03 -15.98
C GLY A 180 2.97 -13.77 -16.84
N ASN A 181 3.45 -14.79 -17.57
CA ASN A 181 2.90 -15.24 -18.84
C ASN A 181 1.81 -16.35 -18.80
N THR A 182 0.83 -16.14 -19.70
CA THR A 182 -0.04 -17.06 -20.47
C THR A 182 -0.96 -18.07 -19.78
N ASP A 183 -0.86 -18.35 -18.48
CA ASP A 183 -1.80 -19.24 -17.76
C ASP A 183 -2.12 -18.74 -16.34
N SER A 184 -2.03 -17.43 -16.12
CA SER A 184 -2.17 -16.85 -14.80
C SER A 184 -3.58 -16.30 -14.62
N ASN A 185 -4.51 -17.17 -14.22
CA ASN A 185 -5.70 -16.72 -13.51
C ASN A 185 -5.27 -16.32 -12.11
N TRP A 186 -4.57 -15.20 -11.98
CA TRP A 186 -4.10 -14.77 -10.67
C TRP A 186 -5.08 -13.81 -10.03
N SER A 187 -5.06 -13.75 -8.72
CA SER A 187 -5.96 -12.90 -7.96
C SER A 187 -5.26 -12.16 -6.84
N ILE A 188 -5.94 -11.15 -6.33
CA ILE A 188 -5.54 -10.39 -5.16
C ILE A 188 -6.65 -10.39 -4.11
N ASP A 189 -6.23 -10.35 -2.86
CA ASP A 189 -7.12 -10.19 -1.72
C ASP A 189 -6.47 -9.32 -0.62
N THR A 190 -7.31 -8.75 0.25
CA THR A 190 -6.94 -8.02 1.46
C THR A 190 -5.93 -6.91 1.16
N VAL A 191 -6.31 -5.96 0.30
CA VAL A 191 -5.45 -4.84 -0.08
C VAL A 191 -5.37 -3.86 1.08
N GLN A 192 -4.22 -3.82 1.74
CA GLN A 192 -3.92 -2.97 2.89
C GLN A 192 -3.12 -1.75 2.44
N TYR A 193 -3.52 -0.55 2.83
CA TYR A 193 -2.82 0.67 2.45
C TYR A 193 -2.98 1.77 3.48
N ALA A 194 -2.02 2.69 3.50
CA ALA A 194 -2.11 3.89 4.32
C ALA A 194 -1.36 5.06 3.70
N ALA A 195 -1.92 6.25 3.88
CA ALA A 195 -1.21 7.51 3.68
C ALA A 195 -0.12 7.71 4.74
N ALA A 196 0.59 8.84 4.68
CA ALA A 196 1.60 9.19 5.69
C ALA A 196 1.03 9.02 7.12
N PRO A 197 1.86 8.62 8.10
CA PRO A 197 1.42 8.64 9.48
C PRO A 197 0.99 10.08 9.80
N VAL A 198 -0.12 10.22 10.52
CA VAL A 198 -0.55 11.52 11.05
C VAL A 198 0.40 11.89 12.18
N VAL A 199 1.62 12.32 11.83
CA VAL A 199 2.56 12.90 12.78
C VAL A 199 2.01 14.28 13.12
N PRO A 200 1.70 14.57 14.39
CA PRO A 200 1.30 15.91 14.79
C PRO A 200 2.37 16.87 14.30
N GLU A 201 1.98 17.81 13.42
CA GLU A 201 2.94 18.66 12.74
C GLU A 201 3.89 19.28 13.78
N PRO A 202 5.23 19.27 13.54
CA PRO A 202 6.19 19.83 14.48
C PRO A 202 5.88 21.29 14.80
N VAL A 203 5.17 22.00 13.93
CA VAL A 203 4.70 23.37 14.14
C VAL A 203 3.77 23.47 15.35
N SER A 204 2.88 22.49 15.55
CA SER A 204 1.98 22.47 16.71
C SER A 204 2.78 22.31 18.00
N SER A 205 3.77 21.43 18.01
CA SER A 205 4.71 21.23 19.12
C SER A 205 5.57 22.47 19.37
N LEU A 206 6.06 23.11 18.30
CA LEU A 206 6.87 24.33 18.36
C LEU A 206 6.05 25.51 18.88
N LEU A 207 4.82 25.68 18.43
CA LEU A 207 3.88 26.70 18.92
C LEU A 207 3.55 26.46 20.39
N PHE A 208 3.42 25.21 20.82
CA PHE A 208 3.20 24.88 22.23
C PHE A 208 4.40 25.26 23.09
N VAL A 209 5.62 24.94 22.63
CA VAL A 209 6.86 25.31 23.33
C VAL A 209 7.04 26.83 23.36
N ILE A 210 6.87 27.53 22.24
CA ILE A 210 7.01 28.99 22.15
C ILE A 210 5.93 29.67 23.00
N GLY A 211 4.67 29.26 22.86
CA GLY A 211 3.54 29.79 23.63
C GLY A 211 3.73 29.60 25.13
N GLY A 212 4.15 28.41 25.55
CA GLY A 212 4.48 28.10 26.95
C GLY A 212 5.64 28.96 27.48
N SER A 213 6.69 29.12 26.68
CA SER A 213 7.86 29.96 27.02
C SER A 213 7.49 31.42 27.25
N VAL A 214 6.66 31.98 26.38
CA VAL A 214 6.19 33.37 26.47
C VAL A 214 5.33 33.59 27.72
N LEU A 215 4.42 32.66 28.02
CA LEU A 215 3.59 32.74 29.23
C LEU A 215 4.43 32.63 30.51
N ALA A 216 5.37 31.68 30.57
CA ALA A 216 6.25 31.50 31.72
C ALA A 216 7.15 32.73 31.95
N GLY A 217 7.71 33.29 30.87
CA GLY A 217 8.50 34.53 30.92
C GLY A 217 7.72 35.73 31.45
N ARG A 218 6.46 35.91 31.02
CA ARG A 218 5.58 36.98 31.53
C ARG A 218 5.29 36.84 33.03
N ARG A 219 5.12 35.61 33.54
CA ARG A 219 4.85 35.37 34.96
C ARG A 219 6.06 35.70 35.85
N PHE A 220 7.27 35.41 35.38
CA PHE A 220 8.50 35.74 36.12
C PHE A 220 8.76 37.25 36.19
N MET A 221 8.47 38.01 35.13
CA MET A 221 8.65 39.46 35.13
C MET A 221 7.71 40.21 36.08
N ARG A 222 6.49 39.70 36.33
CA ARG A 222 5.54 40.33 37.27
C ARG A 222 5.93 40.20 38.74
N LYS A 223 6.72 39.19 39.14
CA LYS A 223 7.15 38.99 40.53
C LYS A 223 8.37 39.83 40.95
N ARG A 224 9.00 40.53 40.00
CA ARG A 224 10.18 41.38 40.24
C ARG A 224 9.84 42.88 40.34
N LYS A 225 8.56 43.24 40.33
CA LYS A 225 8.05 44.55 40.73
C LYS A 225 7.34 44.41 42.07
#